data_AF-A0A925I3B8-F1
#
_entry.id   AF-A0A925I3B8-F1
#
_cell.length_a   1.000
_cell.length_b   1.000
_cell.length_c   1.000
_cell.angle_alpha   90.00
_cell.angle_beta   90.00
_cell.angle_gamma   90.00
#
_symmetry.space_group_name_H-M   'P 1'
#
loop_
_entity.id
_entity.type
_entity.pdbx_description
1 polymer ?
#
loop_
_entity_poly.entity_id
_entity_poly.type
_entity_poly.pdbx_seq_one_letter_code
_entity_poly.pdbx_strand_id
1 'polypeptide(L)' 'AAGAIAGAVAGDRRVNSGNTGGGMQEQQVRQCRTVDHWVSQNNGYEVTYDYRGRNYTTMMSYDPGERIKLRVSIEPMQR' A
#
# COMPACT_ATOMS: atom_id res chain seq x y z
N ALA A 1 -18.35 -4.04 -42.68
CA ALA A 1 -19.65 -4.49 -42.15
C ALA A 1 -19.41 -5.05 -40.74
N ALA A 2 -20.19 -4.60 -39.74
CA ALA A 2 -20.06 -5.06 -38.36
C ALA A 2 -20.98 -6.28 -38.14
N GLY A 3 -20.44 -7.38 -37.59
CA GLY A 3 -21.20 -8.59 -37.30
C GLY A 3 -21.80 -8.54 -35.90
N ALA A 4 -23.10 -8.85 -35.77
CA ALA A 4 -23.74 -9.02 -34.47
C ALA A 4 -23.67 -10.51 -34.06
N ILE A 5 -23.28 -10.76 -32.81
CA ILE A 5 -23.37 -12.09 -32.20
C ILE A 5 -24.64 -12.09 -31.35
N ALA A 6 -25.58 -12.96 -31.67
CA ALA A 6 -26.76 -13.22 -30.86
C ALA A 6 -26.61 -14.61 -30.24
N GLY A 7 -26.44 -14.68 -28.92
CA GLY A 7 -26.55 -15.91 -28.14
C GLY A 7 -27.91 -15.95 -27.45
N ALA A 8 -28.73 -16.97 -27.71
CA ALA A 8 -29.96 -17.20 -26.96
C ALA A 8 -29.68 -18.17 -25.82
N VAL A 9 -29.94 -17.74 -24.58
CA VAL A 9 -29.91 -18.63 -23.41
C VAL A 9 -31.34 -19.04 -23.12
N ALA A 10 -31.71 -20.28 -23.45
CA ALA A 10 -32.97 -20.88 -23.05
C ALA A 10 -32.77 -21.56 -21.69
N GLY A 11 -33.33 -20.98 -20.63
CA GLY A 11 -33.38 -21.59 -19.30
C GLY A 11 -34.77 -22.13 -19.00
N ASP A 12 -34.94 -23.45 -18.99
CA ASP A 12 -36.12 -24.09 -18.42
C ASP A 12 -35.88 -24.28 -16.91
N ARG A 13 -36.67 -23.60 -16.08
CA ARG A 13 -36.84 -23.99 -14.67
C ARG A 13 -38.31 -24.16 -14.36
N ARG A 14 -38.80 -25.38 -14.55
CA ARG A 14 -39.94 -25.91 -13.78
C ARG A 14 -39.48 -26.21 -12.36
N VAL A 15 -39.96 -25.45 -11.39
CA VAL A 15 -39.84 -25.80 -9.96
C VAL A 15 -41.23 -26.17 -9.45
N ASN A 16 -41.29 -27.40 -8.97
CA ASN A 16 -42.45 -28.14 -8.54
C ASN A 16 -43.18 -27.47 -7.36
N SER A 17 -44.50 -27.53 -7.41
CA SER A 17 -45.41 -27.04 -6.37
C SER A 17 -45.30 -27.90 -5.11
N GLY A 18 -45.10 -27.25 -3.96
CA GLY A 18 -45.36 -27.84 -2.65
C GLY A 18 -44.24 -27.62 -1.65
N ASN A 19 -44.64 -27.15 -0.46
CA ASN A 19 -43.90 -27.15 0.82
C ASN A 19 -43.48 -25.75 1.33
N THR A 20 -44.39 -25.15 2.10
CA THR A 20 -44.18 -24.55 3.44
C THR A 20 -42.80 -23.97 3.78
N GLY A 21 -42.80 -22.69 4.17
CA GLY A 21 -41.78 -22.11 5.04
C GLY A 21 -41.04 -20.96 4.38
N GLY A 22 -41.18 -19.76 4.97
CA GLY A 22 -40.63 -18.53 4.43
C GLY A 22 -39.11 -18.53 4.37
N GLY A 23 -38.60 -18.03 3.23
CA GLY A 23 -37.36 -17.28 3.11
C GLY A 23 -36.07 -18.02 3.48
N MET A 24 -35.47 -18.72 2.52
CA MET A 24 -34.02 -18.88 2.55
C MET A 24 -33.38 -17.51 2.26
N GLN A 25 -33.01 -16.77 3.31
CA GLN A 25 -32.16 -15.60 3.15
C GLN A 25 -30.73 -16.08 2.93
N GLU A 26 -30.24 -15.97 1.70
CA GLU A 26 -28.81 -16.10 1.39
C GLU A 26 -28.08 -14.93 2.07
N GLN A 27 -27.63 -15.15 3.30
CA GLN A 27 -26.82 -14.17 4.02
C GLN A 27 -25.46 -14.11 3.32
N GLN A 28 -25.15 -13.01 2.63
CA GLN A 28 -23.80 -12.76 2.11
C GLN A 28 -22.85 -12.55 3.30
N VAL A 29 -22.25 -13.64 3.77
CA VAL A 29 -21.28 -13.59 4.86
C VAL A 29 -20.00 -12.96 4.32
N ARG A 30 -19.77 -11.69 4.66
CA ARG A 30 -18.51 -11.01 4.36
C ARG A 30 -17.41 -11.56 5.28
N GLN A 31 -16.57 -12.44 4.75
CA GLN A 31 -15.40 -12.93 5.46
C GLN A 31 -14.29 -11.88 5.41
N CYS A 32 -14.19 -11.07 6.47
CA CYS A 32 -13.02 -10.21 6.68
C CYS A 32 -11.88 -11.08 7.20
N ARG A 33 -10.80 -11.22 6.43
CA ARG A 33 -9.54 -11.81 6.91
C ARG A 33 -8.59 -10.70 7.31
N THR A 34 -7.90 -10.87 8.43
CA THR A 34 -6.78 -10.00 8.80
C THR A 34 -5.69 -10.18 7.77
N VAL A 35 -5.42 -9.15 6.99
CA VAL A 35 -4.27 -9.10 6.09
C VAL A 35 -3.18 -8.29 6.77
N ASP A 36 -1.99 -8.87 6.90
CA ASP A 36 -0.82 -8.14 7.39
C ASP A 36 -0.46 -7.07 6.36
N HIS A 37 -0.64 -5.80 6.74
CA HIS A 37 -0.31 -4.66 5.90
C HIS A 37 1.02 -4.07 6.34
N TRP A 38 2.10 -4.54 5.72
CA TRP A 38 3.44 -3.98 5.90
C TRP A 38 3.58 -2.73 5.04
N VAL A 39 3.38 -1.55 5.63
CA VAL A 39 3.68 -0.28 4.98
C VAL A 39 5.16 0.01 5.18
N SER A 40 5.95 -0.13 4.11
CA SER A 40 7.31 0.40 4.10
C SER A 40 7.21 1.92 4.04
N GLN A 41 7.33 2.58 5.20
CA GLN A 41 7.44 4.03 5.23
C GLN A 41 8.86 4.39 4.78
N ASN A 42 8.99 5.00 3.61
CA ASN A 42 10.24 5.62 3.17
C ASN A 42 10.49 6.82 4.11
N ASN A 43 11.23 6.59 5.19
CA ASN A 43 11.34 7.52 6.33
C ASN A 43 12.25 8.75 6.09
N GLY A 44 12.82 8.89 4.89
CA GLY A 44 13.64 10.04 4.55
C GLY A 44 14.70 9.73 3.50
N TYR A 45 15.65 10.65 3.38
CA TYR A 45 16.81 10.56 2.52
C TYR A 45 18.03 10.19 3.36
N GLU A 46 18.65 9.06 3.04
CA GLU A 46 19.96 8.71 3.59
C GLU A 46 21.02 9.53 2.85
N VAL A 47 21.74 10.36 3.59
CA VAL A 47 22.74 11.27 3.03
C VAL A 47 24.10 10.93 3.61
N THR A 48 25.02 10.54 2.74
CA THR A 48 26.42 10.31 3.07
C THR A 48 27.26 11.48 2.55
N TYR A 49 28.08 12.07 3.43
CA TYR A 49 28.95 13.20 3.08
C TYR A 49 30.34 13.06 3.71
N ASP A 50 31.37 13.57 3.02
CA ASP A 50 32.72 13.71 3.57
C ASP A 50 32.87 15.06 4.27
N TYR A 51 33.35 15.04 5.51
CA TYR A 51 33.78 16.23 6.22
C TYR A 51 35.14 15.98 6.87
N ARG A 52 36.17 16.70 6.37
CA ARG A 52 37.57 16.58 6.83
C ARG A 52 38.13 15.15 6.71
N GLY A 53 37.81 14.44 5.62
CA GLY A 53 38.32 13.10 5.37
C GLY A 53 37.63 12.00 6.19
N ARG A 54 36.45 12.29 6.74
CA ARG A 54 35.59 11.34 7.45
C ARG A 54 34.23 11.34 6.78
N ASN A 55 33.75 10.14 6.46
CA ASN A 55 32.40 9.95 5.96
C ASN A 55 31.41 9.94 7.12
N TYR A 56 30.32 10.68 6.95
CA TYR A 56 29.20 10.73 7.88
C TYR A 56 27.94 10.37 7.12
N THR A 57 27.09 9.56 7.75
CA THR A 57 25.76 9.20 7.22
C THR A 57 24.70 9.75 8.15
N THR A 58 23.70 10.42 7.58
CA THR A 58 22.58 10.99 8.33
C THR A 58 21.28 10.81 7.57
N MET A 59 20.17 10.77 8.31
CA MET A 59 18.84 10.74 7.72
C MET A 59 18.26 12.14 7.71
N MET A 60 17.81 12.58 6.53
CA MET A 60 17.15 13.87 6.33
C MET A 60 15.67 13.64 6.01
N SER A 61 14.79 14.42 6.64
CA SER A 61 13.34 14.36 6.39
C SER A 61 12.91 15.09 5.10
N TYR A 62 13.84 15.77 4.45
CA TYR A 62 13.63 16.54 3.22
C TYR A 62 14.71 16.23 2.21
N ASP A 63 14.40 16.48 0.93
CA ASP A 63 15.34 16.27 -0.17
C ASP A 63 16.61 17.14 0.03
N PRO A 64 17.80 16.52 0.12
CA PRO A 64 19.06 17.25 0.32
C PRO A 64 19.47 18.13 -0.87
N GLY A 65 18.94 17.87 -2.07
CA GLY A 65 19.40 18.50 -3.31
C GLY A 65 20.88 18.25 -3.61
N GLU A 66 21.52 19.14 -4.37
CA GLU A 66 22.94 19.01 -4.75
C GLU A 66 23.92 19.33 -3.61
N ARG A 67 23.48 20.09 -2.60
CA ARG A 67 24.34 20.61 -1.52
C ARG A 67 23.59 20.72 -0.21
N ILE A 68 24.20 20.20 0.85
CA ILE A 68 23.67 20.30 2.22
C ILE A 68 24.41 21.36 3.05
N LYS A 69 23.70 22.01 3.98
CA LYS A 69 24.29 22.95 4.94
C LYS A 69 24.72 22.20 6.20
N LEU A 70 26.02 22.20 6.49
CA LEU A 70 26.56 21.58 7.71
C LEU A 70 26.67 22.60 8.85
N ARG A 71 26.13 22.26 10.02
CA ARG A 71 26.38 23.01 11.26
C ARG A 71 27.52 22.35 12.00
N VAL A 72 28.62 23.08 12.17
CA VAL A 72 29.82 22.60 12.88
C VAL A 72 30.00 23.42 14.14
N SER A 73 30.07 22.75 15.30
CA SER A 73 30.50 23.35 16.56
C SER A 73 31.87 22.79 16.93
N ILE A 74 32.82 23.65 17.29
CA ILE A 74 34.18 23.26 17.69
C ILE A 74 34.46 23.92 19.03
N GLU A 75 34.71 23.11 20.05
CA GLU A 75 35.00 23.59 21.40
C GLU A 75 36.45 23.21 21.78
N PRO A 76 37.24 24.15 22.33
CA PRO A 76 38.59 23.87 22.77
C PRO A 76 38.59 23.02 24.04
N MET A 77 39.57 22.12 24.17
CA MET A 77 39.78 21.37 25.40
C MET A 77 40.39 22.30 26.46
N GLN A 78 39.75 22.40 27.63
CA GLN A 78 40.28 23.16 28.76
C GLN A 78 41.51 22.43 29.31
N ARG A 79 42.61 23.15 29.47
CA ARG A 79 43.91 22.65 29.92
C ARG A 79 44.01 22.64 31.43
#